data_AF-A0A5J4XTT3-F1
#
_entry.id   AF-A0A5J4XTT3-F1
#
_cell.length_a   1.000
_cell.length_b   1.000
_cell.length_c   1.000
_cell.angle_alpha   90.00
_cell.angle_beta   90.00
_cell.angle_gamma   90.00
#
_symmetry.space_group_name_H-M   'P 1'
#
loop_
_entity.id
_entity.type
_entity.pdbx_description
1 polymer ?
#
loop_
_entity_poly.entity_id
_entity_poly.type
_entity_poly.pdbx_seq_one_letter_code
_entity_poly.pdbx_strand_id
1 'polypeptide(L)'
;MQDWDLGAANDSQQLDRELQRFASELELQAGLQTSSGEAAEAYATPETWQKCADGLNSTLAAFGYPCGLQLQSQEPEQLANTCNVLHTLLVQRQRDVSQRAQFDDHFQRMRSDLNVSEQTRDRLRSQLDAKQREHGTLLSQWRVQERHLQGQLSQLSKDRDDAQKQCADLQRRHAQSQHEIRRKDAQGEKLKEQLRNTLMERKREAKKAFDMAGAFSKDAAARPSGARLGKKSDDSTLKLVVSSYEARQEELLQENKGLSAALADLQSDYKTLANKHTAAQQLHAAAVRQVVEDEDLQHVLRSSDAGQVQAELSAKMAAMKTKIEGVYDGPMQQELTTTNERRLFQELQNTKNLVQEQALLVQSAMMAMTQQTSLASNSEAQRPGRVTGEQADGSDVRAEYETRLAVVAKQAEQEQALAQARLQFEREQEAAKGALRSFAPGFGAGKLLADAMARRISKAGVCNSHGSDPDISDQALRTLAV
;
A
#
# COMPACT_ATOMS: atom_id res chain seq x y z
N MET A 1 29.41 -0.35 18.75
CA MET A 1 28.62 0.75 18.14
C MET A 1 28.66 2.04 18.98
N GLN A 2 29.34 2.07 20.13
CA GLN A 2 29.51 3.29 20.97
C GLN A 2 30.87 4.00 20.75
N ASP A 3 31.89 3.33 20.21
CA ASP A 3 33.21 3.94 20.00
C ASP A 3 33.34 4.82 18.75
N TRP A 4 32.41 4.72 17.80
CA TRP A 4 32.45 5.52 16.56
C TRP A 4 31.92 6.95 16.73
N ASP A 5 31.08 7.21 17.74
CA ASP A 5 30.51 8.55 17.99
C ASP A 5 31.48 9.47 18.74
N LEU A 6 32.40 8.93 19.54
CA LEU A 6 33.37 9.72 20.30
C LEU A 6 34.50 10.26 19.43
N GLY A 7 34.91 9.50 18.40
CA GLY A 7 35.93 9.93 17.43
C GLY A 7 35.45 11.12 16.58
N ALA A 8 34.25 11.02 16.02
CA ALA A 8 33.69 12.08 15.16
C ALA A 8 33.42 13.40 15.92
N ALA A 9 33.01 13.31 17.19
CA ALA A 9 32.82 14.49 18.04
C ALA A 9 34.15 15.18 18.39
N ASN A 10 35.21 14.40 18.64
CA ASN A 10 36.53 14.94 18.96
C ASN A 10 37.19 15.57 17.72
N ASP A 11 37.04 14.95 16.55
CA ASP A 11 37.55 15.47 15.28
C ASP A 11 36.85 16.77 14.87
N SER A 12 35.53 16.87 15.08
CA SER A 12 34.77 18.10 14.80
C SER A 12 35.17 19.24 15.74
N GLN A 13 35.41 18.96 17.02
CA GLN A 13 35.88 19.98 17.97
C GLN A 13 37.33 20.41 17.70
N GLN A 14 38.16 19.50 17.19
CA GLN A 14 39.52 19.80 16.81
C GLN A 14 39.56 20.68 15.55
N LEU A 15 38.69 20.41 14.57
CA LEU A 15 38.53 21.24 13.37
C LEU A 15 38.02 22.66 13.71
N ASP A 16 37.04 22.79 14.60
CA ASP A 16 36.52 24.09 15.04
C ASP A 16 37.59 24.93 15.77
N ARG A 17 38.45 24.28 16.58
CA ARG A 17 39.57 24.96 17.24
C ARG A 17 40.64 25.40 16.26
N GLU A 18 40.91 24.60 15.22
CA GLU A 18 41.84 24.98 14.17
C GLU A 18 41.30 26.09 13.30
N LEU A 19 40.00 26.08 12.96
CA LEU A 19 39.32 27.17 12.26
C LEU A 19 39.29 28.48 13.08
N GLN A 20 39.06 28.40 14.39
CA GLN A 20 39.15 29.56 15.28
C GLN A 20 40.57 30.11 15.38
N ARG A 21 41.59 29.24 15.44
CA ARG A 21 42.99 29.67 15.40
C ARG A 21 43.35 30.33 14.08
N PHE A 22 42.91 29.76 12.95
CA PHE A 22 43.15 30.33 11.62
C PHE A 22 42.42 31.67 11.46
N ALA A 23 41.19 31.79 11.99
CA ALA A 23 40.43 33.04 12.00
C ALA A 23 41.12 34.11 12.85
N SER A 24 41.64 33.77 14.03
CA SER A 24 42.42 34.69 14.88
C SER A 24 43.77 35.07 14.26
N GLU A 25 44.44 34.16 13.55
CA GLU A 25 45.67 34.47 12.79
C GLU A 25 45.38 35.38 11.59
N LEU A 26 44.24 35.20 10.91
CA LEU A 26 43.74 36.08 9.86
C LEU A 26 43.34 37.47 10.40
N GLU A 27 42.70 37.55 11.57
CA GLU A 27 42.40 38.83 12.25
C GLU A 27 43.68 39.54 12.70
N LEU A 28 44.72 38.83 13.12
CA LEU A 28 46.04 39.40 13.40
C LEU A 28 46.74 39.89 12.12
N GLN A 29 46.60 39.20 10.99
CA GLN A 29 47.11 39.64 9.69
C GLN A 29 46.31 40.80 9.08
N ALA A 30 45.00 40.86 9.33
CA ALA A 30 44.12 41.96 8.91
C ALA A 30 44.29 43.20 9.82
N GLY A 31 44.58 42.99 11.11
CA GLY A 31 44.91 44.06 12.07
C GLY A 31 46.21 44.80 11.74
N LEU A 32 47.10 44.19 10.95
CA LEU A 32 48.28 44.85 10.38
C LEU A 32 47.96 45.71 9.14
N GLN A 33 46.73 45.63 8.60
CA GLN A 33 46.30 46.42 7.44
C GLN A 33 45.36 47.58 7.81
N THR A 34 44.77 47.58 9.02
CA THR A 34 43.85 48.65 9.46
C THR A 34 44.52 49.81 10.21
N SER A 35 45.84 49.78 10.42
CA SER A 35 46.58 50.92 10.98
C SER A 35 46.95 51.99 9.94
N SER A 36 46.39 51.99 8.73
CA SER A 36 46.70 52.98 7.68
C SER A 36 46.02 54.35 7.88
N GLY A 37 45.51 54.64 9.08
CA GLY A 37 44.75 55.84 9.40
C GLY A 37 45.34 56.72 10.50
N GLU A 38 46.51 56.38 11.07
CA GLU A 38 47.24 57.29 11.95
C GLU A 38 48.26 58.08 11.13
N ALA A 39 48.21 59.40 11.28
CA ALA A 39 48.96 60.37 10.50
C ALA A 39 50.42 59.96 10.30
N ALA A 40 50.80 59.70 9.04
CA ALA A 40 52.18 59.37 8.68
C ALA A 40 53.10 60.54 9.03
N GLU A 41 53.78 60.45 10.16
CA GLU A 41 55.00 61.23 10.40
C GLU A 41 55.94 61.02 9.21
N ALA A 42 56.44 62.11 8.64
CA ALA A 42 57.29 62.04 7.47
C ALA A 42 58.54 61.22 7.79
N TYR A 43 58.73 60.10 7.09
CA TYR A 43 59.83 59.16 7.29
C TYR A 43 61.23 59.82 7.18
N ALA A 44 61.35 60.96 6.49
CA ALA A 44 62.58 61.73 6.41
C ALA A 44 62.32 63.22 6.68
N THR A 45 63.15 63.83 7.53
CA THR A 45 63.23 65.28 7.75
C THR A 45 64.58 65.83 7.25
N PRO A 46 64.75 67.16 7.06
CA PRO A 46 66.00 67.75 6.56
C PRO A 46 67.23 67.47 7.44
N GLU A 47 67.04 67.09 8.70
CA GLU A 47 68.11 66.75 9.65
C GLU A 47 68.41 65.24 9.68
N THR A 48 67.47 64.40 9.21
CA THR A 48 67.55 62.93 9.32
C THR A 48 67.72 62.22 7.98
N TRP A 49 67.60 62.92 6.85
CA TRP A 49 67.58 62.30 5.52
C TRP A 49 68.81 61.42 5.21
N GLN A 50 70.01 61.75 5.73
CA GLN A 50 71.21 60.90 5.58
C GLN A 50 71.04 59.55 6.26
N LYS A 51 70.61 59.57 7.52
CA LYS A 51 70.36 58.34 8.30
C LYS A 51 69.24 57.51 7.68
N CYS A 52 68.21 58.16 7.13
CA CYS A 52 67.12 57.48 6.42
C CYS A 52 67.60 56.86 5.10
N ALA A 53 68.48 57.53 4.34
CA ALA A 53 69.06 56.99 3.12
C ALA A 53 69.97 55.78 3.41
N ASP A 54 70.80 55.84 4.46
CA ASP A 54 71.62 54.72 4.90
C ASP A 54 70.77 53.54 5.37
N GLY A 55 69.68 53.81 6.11
CA GLY A 55 68.70 52.81 6.53
C GLY A 55 67.97 52.15 5.36
N LEU A 56 67.56 52.93 4.35
CA LEU A 56 66.98 52.40 3.11
C LEU A 56 67.98 51.53 2.35
N ASN A 57 69.23 51.97 2.24
CA ASN A 57 70.26 51.19 1.55
C ASN A 57 70.57 49.87 2.28
N SER A 58 70.58 49.89 3.61
CA SER A 58 70.73 48.67 4.41
C SER A 58 69.55 47.70 4.25
N THR A 59 68.32 48.21 4.21
CA THR A 59 67.13 47.36 4.03
C THR A 59 67.04 46.82 2.61
N LEU A 60 67.32 47.63 1.60
CA LEU A 60 67.38 47.20 0.20
C LEU A 60 68.45 46.13 -0.02
N ALA A 61 69.62 46.27 0.59
CA ALA A 61 70.65 45.23 0.56
C ALA A 61 70.16 43.93 1.22
N ALA A 62 69.45 44.01 2.36
CA ALA A 62 68.88 42.85 3.04
C ALA A 62 67.79 42.14 2.22
N PHE A 63 67.01 42.90 1.44
CA PHE A 63 66.01 42.36 0.50
C PHE A 63 66.62 41.89 -0.83
N GLY A 64 67.95 41.97 -0.99
CA GLY A 64 68.67 41.44 -2.14
C GLY A 64 68.71 42.35 -3.37
N TYR A 65 68.48 43.66 -3.22
CA TYR A 65 68.61 44.60 -4.33
C TYR A 65 70.10 44.91 -4.60
N PRO A 66 70.52 44.93 -5.89
CA PRO A 66 71.93 44.94 -6.26
C PRO A 66 72.64 46.30 -6.08
N CYS A 67 71.92 47.41 -5.88
CA CYS A 67 72.49 48.76 -5.72
C CYS A 67 71.76 49.56 -4.63
N GLY A 68 72.51 50.39 -3.90
CA GLY A 68 71.95 51.39 -2.98
C GLY A 68 71.46 52.65 -3.71
N LEU A 69 70.51 53.36 -3.12
CA LEU A 69 70.03 54.67 -3.53
C LEU A 69 71.14 55.72 -3.32
N GLN A 70 71.63 56.30 -4.40
CA GLN A 70 72.65 57.35 -4.41
C GLN A 70 72.01 58.70 -4.74
N LEU A 71 71.11 59.15 -3.85
CA LEU A 71 70.24 60.33 -4.03
C LEU A 71 71.00 61.67 -4.16
N GLN A 72 72.27 61.71 -3.76
CA GLN A 72 73.11 62.92 -3.82
C GLN A 72 74.12 62.93 -4.97
N SER A 73 74.22 61.83 -5.73
CA SER A 73 75.23 61.75 -6.77
C SER A 73 74.88 62.64 -7.97
N GLN A 74 75.87 63.36 -8.49
CA GLN A 74 75.76 64.09 -9.76
C GLN A 74 76.18 63.23 -10.97
N GLU A 75 76.62 61.98 -10.75
CA GLU A 75 76.99 61.09 -11.85
C GLU A 75 75.76 60.44 -12.49
N PRO A 76 75.64 60.48 -13.83
CA PRO A 76 74.47 59.96 -14.53
C PRO A 76 74.28 58.44 -14.34
N GLU A 77 75.36 57.67 -14.20
CA GLU A 77 75.30 56.22 -13.98
C GLU A 77 74.72 55.84 -12.61
N GLN A 78 75.09 56.61 -11.58
CA GLN A 78 74.64 56.42 -10.19
C GLN A 78 73.16 56.79 -10.02
N LEU A 79 72.73 57.85 -10.71
CA LEU A 79 71.32 58.23 -10.77
C LEU A 79 70.49 57.19 -11.54
N ALA A 80 71.00 56.66 -12.66
CA ALA A 80 70.34 55.59 -13.41
C ALA A 80 70.17 54.31 -12.58
N ASN A 81 71.17 53.91 -11.80
CA ASN A 81 71.08 52.79 -10.87
C ASN A 81 70.00 53.01 -9.80
N THR A 82 69.93 54.21 -9.24
CA THR A 82 68.89 54.60 -8.29
C THR A 82 67.49 54.51 -8.91
N CYS A 83 67.32 55.01 -10.15
CA CYS A 83 66.07 54.89 -10.90
C CYS A 83 65.69 53.43 -11.18
N ASN A 84 66.65 52.56 -11.52
CA ASN A 84 66.40 51.14 -11.75
C ASN A 84 65.94 50.41 -10.48
N VAL A 85 66.54 50.73 -9.33
CA VAL A 85 66.12 50.19 -8.03
C VAL A 85 64.70 50.65 -7.69
N LEU A 86 64.40 51.95 -7.84
CA LEU A 86 63.06 52.50 -7.62
C LEU A 86 62.02 51.89 -8.57
N HIS A 87 62.35 51.72 -9.84
CA HIS A 87 61.47 51.04 -10.80
C HIS A 87 61.22 49.58 -10.41
N THR A 88 62.25 48.84 -9.97
CA THR A 88 62.11 47.46 -9.51
C THR A 88 61.21 47.37 -8.27
N LEU A 89 61.37 48.29 -7.30
CA LEU A 89 60.52 48.37 -6.12
C LEU A 89 59.06 48.66 -6.47
N LEU A 90 58.81 49.59 -7.39
CA LEU A 90 57.45 49.92 -7.84
C LEU A 90 56.79 48.74 -8.57
N VAL A 91 57.52 48.09 -9.47
CA VAL A 91 57.03 46.91 -10.19
C VAL A 91 56.79 45.75 -9.22
N GLN A 92 57.68 45.53 -8.25
CA GLN A 92 57.48 44.52 -7.22
C GLN A 92 56.26 44.83 -6.37
N ARG A 93 56.10 46.07 -5.90
CA ARG A 93 54.92 46.48 -5.13
C ARG A 93 53.62 46.26 -5.91
N GLN A 94 53.62 46.57 -7.21
CA GLN A 94 52.48 46.33 -8.07
C GLN A 94 52.17 44.82 -8.22
N ARG A 95 53.20 43.98 -8.33
CA ARG A 95 53.07 42.51 -8.35
C ARG A 95 52.58 41.96 -7.01
N ASP A 96 53.08 42.47 -5.90
CA ASP A 96 52.68 42.01 -4.56
C ASP A 96 51.21 42.36 -4.29
N VAL A 97 50.78 43.56 -4.69
CA VAL A 97 49.37 43.97 -4.59
C VAL A 97 48.48 43.09 -5.47
N SER A 98 48.90 42.80 -6.71
CA SER A 98 48.11 41.94 -7.59
C SER A 98 48.05 40.48 -7.11
N GLN A 99 49.15 39.95 -6.56
CA GLN A 99 49.17 38.61 -5.95
C GLN A 99 48.28 38.54 -4.72
N ARG A 100 48.32 39.55 -3.83
CA ARG A 100 47.43 39.61 -2.67
C ARG A 100 45.96 39.61 -3.08
N ALA A 101 45.60 40.45 -4.06
CA ALA A 101 44.23 40.47 -4.58
C ALA A 101 43.80 39.11 -5.17
N GLN A 102 44.69 38.40 -5.88
CA GLN A 102 44.41 37.05 -6.40
C GLN A 102 44.23 36.02 -5.29
N PHE A 103 45.03 36.09 -4.23
CA PHE A 103 44.87 35.21 -3.07
C PHE A 103 43.55 35.50 -2.34
N ASP A 104 43.22 36.77 -2.12
CA ASP A 104 41.96 37.17 -1.47
C ASP A 104 40.75 36.66 -2.26
N ASP A 105 40.75 36.81 -3.59
CA ASP A 105 39.72 36.26 -4.47
C ASP A 105 39.62 34.73 -4.34
N HIS A 106 40.76 34.03 -4.29
CA HIS A 106 40.78 32.57 -4.15
C HIS A 106 40.25 32.13 -2.78
N PHE A 107 40.66 32.80 -1.70
CA PHE A 107 40.17 32.54 -0.35
C PHE A 107 38.66 32.79 -0.25
N GLN A 108 38.14 33.85 -0.87
CA GLN A 108 36.70 34.12 -0.90
C GLN A 108 35.92 33.02 -1.62
N ARG A 109 36.43 32.53 -2.76
CA ARG A 109 35.81 31.40 -3.48
C ARG A 109 35.81 30.13 -2.66
N MET A 110 36.96 29.75 -2.09
CA MET A 110 37.08 28.59 -1.21
C MET A 110 36.12 28.66 -0.01
N ARG A 111 35.98 29.84 0.60
CA ARG A 111 35.05 30.06 1.70
C ARG A 111 33.58 29.93 1.27
N SER A 112 33.25 30.41 0.08
CA SER A 112 31.92 30.20 -0.51
C SER A 112 31.65 28.71 -0.76
N ASP A 113 32.60 27.99 -1.35
CA ASP A 113 32.48 26.56 -1.64
C ASP A 113 32.32 25.74 -0.35
N LEU A 114 33.09 26.08 0.69
CA LEU A 114 32.95 25.47 2.01
C LEU A 114 31.55 25.67 2.58
N ASN A 115 31.03 26.90 2.57
CA ASN A 115 29.68 27.20 3.07
C ASN A 115 28.58 26.44 2.30
N VAL A 116 28.71 26.34 0.97
CA VAL A 116 27.77 25.54 0.16
C VAL A 116 27.87 24.05 0.55
N SER A 117 29.08 23.52 0.70
CA SER A 117 29.29 22.13 1.12
C SER A 117 28.69 21.87 2.51
N GLU A 118 28.89 22.77 3.47
CA GLU A 118 28.33 22.66 4.83
C GLU A 118 26.79 22.66 4.80
N GLN A 119 26.18 23.57 4.04
CA GLN A 119 24.72 23.59 3.86
C GLN A 119 24.20 22.29 3.24
N THR A 120 24.91 21.73 2.26
CA THR A 120 24.51 20.45 1.65
C THR A 120 24.65 19.29 2.63
N ARG A 121 25.71 19.26 3.44
CA ARG A 121 25.91 18.28 4.51
C ARG A 121 24.78 18.33 5.53
N ASP A 122 24.40 19.52 5.99
CA ASP A 122 23.37 19.69 7.01
C ASP A 122 21.97 19.31 6.47
N ARG A 123 21.70 19.61 5.19
CA ARG A 123 20.51 19.14 4.48
C ARG A 123 20.48 17.61 4.42
N LEU A 124 21.58 16.97 4.00
CA LEU A 124 21.66 15.51 3.91
C LEU A 124 21.51 14.84 5.28
N ARG A 125 22.09 15.43 6.33
CA ARG A 125 21.94 14.96 7.71
C ARG A 125 20.48 15.01 8.17
N SER A 126 19.79 16.11 7.88
CA SER A 126 18.35 16.26 8.18
C SER A 126 17.49 15.23 7.45
N GLN A 127 17.83 14.92 6.19
CA GLN A 127 17.16 13.89 5.41
C GLN A 127 17.41 12.49 5.98
N LEU A 128 18.65 12.20 6.39
CA LEU A 128 19.00 10.93 7.03
C LEU A 128 18.18 10.73 8.31
N ASP A 129 18.11 11.74 9.17
CA ASP A 129 17.32 11.68 10.41
C ASP A 129 15.82 11.47 10.13
N ALA A 130 15.28 12.11 9.09
CA ALA A 130 13.90 11.89 8.67
C ALA A 130 13.69 10.43 8.21
N LYS A 131 14.59 9.90 7.38
CA LYS A 131 14.54 8.50 6.91
C LYS A 131 14.71 7.49 8.05
N GLN A 132 15.54 7.79 9.04
CA GLN A 132 15.71 6.97 10.24
C GLN A 132 14.40 6.86 11.04
N ARG A 133 13.67 7.99 11.18
CA ARG A 133 12.36 8.01 11.85
C ARG A 133 11.30 7.25 11.05
N GLU A 134 11.22 7.46 9.74
CA GLU A 134 10.32 6.71 8.85
C GLU A 134 10.58 5.20 8.90
N HIS A 135 11.85 4.79 8.89
CA HIS A 135 12.21 3.39 9.05
C HIS A 135 11.75 2.84 10.41
N GLY A 136 11.91 3.62 11.49
CA GLY A 136 11.43 3.26 12.83
C GLY A 136 9.91 3.05 12.89
N THR A 137 9.13 3.94 12.26
CA THR A 137 7.66 3.81 12.21
C THR A 137 7.22 2.60 11.38
N LEU A 138 7.81 2.39 10.20
CA LEU A 138 7.53 1.22 9.36
C LEU A 138 7.86 -0.08 10.07
N LEU A 139 8.99 -0.14 10.79
CA LEU A 139 9.36 -1.33 11.56
C LEU A 139 8.37 -1.61 12.69
N SER A 140 7.86 -0.58 13.37
CA SER A 140 6.82 -0.72 14.39
C SER A 140 5.51 -1.25 13.80
N GLN A 141 5.06 -0.67 12.68
CA GLN A 141 3.87 -1.12 11.95
C GLN A 141 4.01 -2.58 11.51
N TRP A 142 5.15 -2.96 10.94
CA TRP A 142 5.44 -4.34 10.53
C TRP A 142 5.34 -5.30 11.73
N ARG A 143 5.91 -4.94 12.89
CA ARG A 143 5.83 -5.76 14.11
C ARG A 143 4.39 -5.92 14.64
N VAL A 144 3.55 -4.89 14.49
CA VAL A 144 2.13 -4.98 14.87
C VAL A 144 1.37 -5.90 13.92
N GLN A 145 1.59 -5.77 12.61
CA GLN A 145 0.96 -6.63 11.60
C GLN A 145 1.38 -8.09 11.77
N GLU A 146 2.66 -8.35 12.02
CA GLU A 146 3.18 -9.70 12.27
C GLU A 146 2.48 -10.34 13.47
N ARG A 147 2.36 -9.61 14.59
CA ARG A 147 1.61 -10.09 15.77
C ARG A 147 0.13 -10.33 15.47
N HIS A 148 -0.50 -9.48 14.65
CA HIS A 148 -1.88 -9.66 14.25
C HIS A 148 -2.08 -10.94 13.42
N LEU A 149 -1.21 -11.18 12.43
CA LEU A 149 -1.23 -12.38 11.60
C LEU A 149 -0.95 -13.65 12.42
N GLN A 150 0.01 -13.61 13.34
CA GLN A 150 0.27 -14.71 14.27
C GLN A 150 -0.95 -15.01 15.15
N GLY A 151 -1.63 -13.96 15.62
CA GLY A 151 -2.90 -14.09 16.34
C GLY A 151 -3.97 -14.79 15.51
N GLN A 152 -4.18 -14.36 14.26
CA GLN A 152 -5.12 -14.97 13.33
C GLN A 152 -4.78 -16.44 13.03
N LEU A 153 -3.51 -16.77 12.80
CA LEU A 153 -3.05 -18.14 12.60
C LEU A 153 -3.36 -19.03 13.80
N SER A 154 -3.12 -18.53 15.02
CA SER A 154 -3.44 -19.27 16.24
C SER A 154 -4.94 -19.51 16.39
N GLN A 155 -5.78 -18.54 16.01
CA GLN A 155 -7.23 -18.67 16.06
C GLN A 155 -7.73 -19.68 15.03
N LEU A 156 -7.28 -19.58 13.79
CA LEU A 156 -7.64 -20.53 12.73
C LEU A 156 -7.21 -21.97 13.08
N SER A 157 -6.07 -22.14 13.76
CA SER A 157 -5.66 -23.46 14.25
C SER A 157 -6.64 -24.00 15.29
N LYS A 158 -7.11 -23.18 16.24
CA LYS A 158 -8.11 -23.58 17.24
C LYS A 158 -9.44 -23.92 16.58
N ASP A 159 -9.91 -23.08 15.67
CA ASP A 159 -11.18 -23.29 14.95
C ASP A 159 -11.14 -24.58 14.12
N ARG A 160 -10.01 -24.88 13.48
CA ARG A 160 -9.78 -26.17 12.80
C ARG A 160 -9.90 -27.33 13.78
N ASP A 161 -9.26 -27.26 14.94
CA ASP A 161 -9.25 -28.35 15.92
C ASP A 161 -10.65 -28.58 16.50
N ASP A 162 -11.41 -27.51 16.74
CA ASP A 162 -12.78 -27.61 17.24
C ASP A 162 -13.75 -28.13 16.17
N ALA A 163 -13.61 -27.69 14.91
CA ALA A 163 -14.35 -28.26 13.79
C ALA A 163 -14.04 -29.76 13.60
N GLN A 164 -12.78 -30.17 13.80
CA GLN A 164 -12.38 -31.57 13.73
C GLN A 164 -13.03 -32.39 14.85
N LYS A 165 -13.11 -31.88 16.09
CA LYS A 165 -13.83 -32.53 17.19
C LYS A 165 -15.32 -32.68 16.89
N GLN A 166 -15.96 -31.61 16.41
CA GLN A 166 -17.39 -31.64 16.04
C GLN A 166 -17.67 -32.65 14.92
N CYS A 167 -16.79 -32.73 13.92
CA CYS A 167 -16.91 -33.72 12.85
C CYS A 167 -16.82 -35.15 13.39
N ALA A 168 -15.87 -35.42 14.28
CA ALA A 168 -15.74 -36.73 14.93
C ALA A 168 -16.98 -37.09 15.77
N ASP A 169 -17.55 -36.14 16.51
CA ASP A 169 -18.77 -36.33 17.27
C ASP A 169 -19.99 -36.63 16.39
N LEU A 170 -20.14 -35.91 15.27
CA LEU A 170 -21.20 -36.15 14.30
C LEU A 170 -21.05 -37.53 13.63
N GLN A 171 -19.83 -37.92 13.27
CA GLN A 171 -19.57 -39.26 12.75
C GLN A 171 -19.94 -40.35 13.76
N ARG A 172 -19.61 -40.15 15.04
CA ARG A 172 -19.99 -41.07 16.13
C ARG A 172 -21.51 -41.15 16.29
N ARG A 173 -22.22 -40.03 16.31
CA ARG A 173 -23.70 -40.01 16.40
C ARG A 173 -24.35 -40.65 15.19
N HIS A 174 -23.81 -40.40 14.00
CA HIS A 174 -24.28 -41.02 12.77
C HIS A 174 -24.14 -42.55 12.82
N ALA A 175 -22.98 -43.05 13.25
CA ALA A 175 -22.77 -44.48 13.44
C ALA A 175 -23.74 -45.07 14.48
N GLN A 176 -23.94 -44.41 15.62
CA GLN A 176 -24.92 -44.82 16.64
C GLN A 176 -26.35 -44.90 16.08
N SER A 177 -26.79 -43.85 15.39
CA SER A 177 -28.10 -43.82 14.74
C SER A 177 -28.25 -44.92 13.67
N GLN A 178 -27.22 -45.16 12.85
CA GLN A 178 -27.22 -46.28 11.90
C GLN A 178 -27.37 -47.63 12.60
N HIS A 179 -26.69 -47.84 13.73
CA HIS A 179 -26.85 -49.08 14.51
C HIS A 179 -28.27 -49.23 15.08
N GLU A 180 -28.87 -48.14 15.56
CA GLU A 180 -30.26 -48.15 16.05
C GLU A 180 -31.26 -48.44 14.93
N ILE A 181 -31.09 -47.83 13.75
CA ILE A 181 -31.91 -48.09 12.57
C ILE A 181 -31.82 -49.56 12.19
N ARG A 182 -30.60 -50.10 12.02
CA ARG A 182 -30.41 -51.53 11.70
C ARG A 182 -31.03 -52.47 12.75
N ARG A 183 -30.96 -52.11 14.03
CA ARG A 183 -31.59 -52.86 15.12
C ARG A 183 -33.12 -52.86 15.00
N LYS A 184 -33.73 -51.70 14.73
CA LYS A 184 -35.18 -51.55 14.54
C LYS A 184 -35.65 -52.24 13.26
N ASP A 185 -34.91 -52.14 12.17
CA ASP A 185 -35.21 -52.82 10.91
C ASP A 185 -35.22 -54.34 11.11
N ALA A 186 -34.21 -54.89 11.81
CA ALA A 186 -34.15 -56.31 12.13
C ALA A 186 -35.33 -56.77 13.03
N GLN A 187 -35.79 -55.93 13.96
CA GLN A 187 -36.98 -56.21 14.76
C GLN A 187 -38.27 -56.12 13.90
N GLY A 188 -38.34 -55.14 13.00
CA GLY A 188 -39.44 -54.98 12.06
C GLY A 188 -39.59 -56.20 11.15
N GLU A 189 -38.50 -56.72 10.60
CA GLU A 189 -38.52 -57.94 9.79
C GLU A 189 -38.99 -59.17 10.60
N LYS A 190 -38.54 -59.33 11.85
CA LYS A 190 -39.05 -60.40 12.73
C LYS A 190 -40.56 -60.31 12.97
N LEU A 191 -41.08 -59.09 13.21
CA LEU A 191 -42.52 -58.87 13.42
C LEU A 191 -43.32 -59.14 12.14
N LYS A 192 -42.80 -58.73 10.97
CA LYS A 192 -43.42 -59.04 9.67
C LYS A 192 -43.47 -60.56 9.44
N GLU A 193 -42.42 -61.29 9.78
CA GLU A 193 -42.38 -62.74 9.65
C GLU A 193 -43.35 -63.44 10.61
N GLN A 194 -43.43 -63.00 11.87
CA GLN A 194 -44.44 -63.48 12.82
C GLN A 194 -45.87 -63.24 12.32
N LEU A 195 -46.16 -62.05 11.79
CA LEU A 195 -47.45 -61.74 11.19
C LEU A 195 -47.73 -62.65 9.97
N ARG A 196 -46.74 -62.87 9.11
CA ARG A 196 -46.89 -63.78 7.97
C ARG A 196 -47.22 -65.21 8.42
N ASN A 197 -46.52 -65.71 9.44
CA ASN A 197 -46.74 -67.04 10.00
C ASN A 197 -48.13 -67.17 10.62
N THR A 198 -48.54 -66.23 11.46
CA THR A 198 -49.89 -66.21 12.06
C THR A 198 -51.01 -66.10 11.01
N LEU A 199 -50.84 -65.31 9.94
CA LEU A 199 -51.79 -65.27 8.84
C LEU A 199 -51.86 -66.60 8.07
N MET A 200 -50.72 -67.26 7.86
CA MET A 200 -50.67 -68.58 7.22
C MET A 200 -51.29 -69.66 8.10
N GLU A 201 -51.08 -69.61 9.42
CA GLU A 201 -51.74 -70.47 10.40
C GLU A 201 -53.25 -70.25 10.39
N ARG A 202 -53.72 -69.01 10.50
CA ARG A 202 -55.15 -68.68 10.36
C ARG A 202 -55.73 -69.14 9.04
N LYS A 203 -54.99 -69.03 7.93
CA LYS A 203 -55.43 -69.54 6.62
C LYS A 203 -55.52 -71.07 6.61
N ARG A 204 -54.58 -71.77 7.24
CA ARG A 204 -54.60 -73.22 7.41
C ARG A 204 -55.74 -73.66 8.33
N GLU A 205 -55.96 -72.97 9.43
CA GLU A 205 -57.09 -73.19 10.34
C GLU A 205 -58.43 -72.91 9.67
N ALA A 206 -58.54 -71.82 8.92
CA ALA A 206 -59.72 -71.50 8.12
C ALA A 206 -59.96 -72.56 7.03
N LYS A 207 -58.91 -73.08 6.40
CA LYS A 207 -59.03 -74.21 5.46
C LYS A 207 -59.47 -75.49 6.18
N LYS A 208 -58.88 -75.83 7.33
CA LYS A 208 -59.32 -76.96 8.16
C LYS A 208 -60.77 -76.80 8.63
N ALA A 209 -61.19 -75.59 9.01
CA ALA A 209 -62.56 -75.27 9.39
C ALA A 209 -63.51 -75.34 8.20
N PHE A 210 -63.07 -74.93 7.00
CA PHE A 210 -63.81 -75.08 5.76
C PHE A 210 -63.91 -76.54 5.31
N ASP A 211 -62.87 -77.34 5.49
CA ASP A 211 -62.87 -78.78 5.19
C ASP A 211 -63.74 -79.55 6.21
N MET A 212 -63.73 -79.14 7.50
CA MET A 212 -64.68 -79.62 8.52
C MET A 212 -66.12 -79.20 8.21
N ALA A 213 -66.35 -77.94 7.81
CA ALA A 213 -67.67 -77.46 7.38
C ALA A 213 -68.13 -78.11 6.07
N GLY A 214 -67.19 -78.46 5.17
CA GLY A 214 -67.45 -79.20 3.94
C GLY A 214 -67.90 -80.65 4.18
N ALA A 215 -67.55 -81.23 5.33
CA ALA A 215 -68.10 -82.51 5.78
C ALA A 215 -69.52 -82.38 6.36
N PHE A 216 -69.96 -81.16 6.73
CA PHE A 216 -71.32 -80.87 7.22
C PHE A 216 -72.22 -80.19 6.18
N SER A 217 -71.68 -79.62 5.10
CA SER A 217 -72.44 -78.93 4.04
C SER A 217 -72.82 -79.83 2.86
N LYS A 218 -73.27 -81.06 3.14
CA LYS A 218 -74.28 -81.70 2.27
C LYS A 218 -75.70 -81.23 2.60
N ASP A 219 -75.89 -80.45 3.67
CA ASP A 219 -77.13 -79.75 3.94
C ASP A 219 -76.88 -78.31 4.39
N ALA A 220 -77.85 -77.45 4.06
CA ALA A 220 -77.96 -76.04 4.39
C ALA A 220 -77.11 -75.05 3.56
N ALA A 221 -77.66 -74.74 2.39
CA ALA A 221 -77.66 -73.38 1.87
C ALA A 221 -78.28 -72.41 2.90
N ALA A 222 -77.63 -71.27 3.17
CA ALA A 222 -78.23 -69.91 3.24
C ALA A 222 -77.38 -68.91 4.06
N ARG A 223 -76.80 -67.95 3.33
CA ARG A 223 -76.79 -66.49 3.62
C ARG A 223 -76.04 -65.90 4.85
N PRO A 224 -75.75 -64.58 4.81
CA PRO A 224 -74.47 -64.01 5.25
C PRO A 224 -74.53 -63.30 6.60
N SER A 225 -73.39 -63.18 7.28
CA SER A 225 -73.26 -62.32 8.46
C SER A 225 -72.14 -61.30 8.26
N GLY A 226 -72.55 -60.08 7.95
CA GLY A 226 -71.69 -58.89 7.95
C GLY A 226 -71.43 -58.44 9.38
N ALA A 227 -70.21 -58.66 9.86
CA ALA A 227 -69.74 -58.08 11.11
C ALA A 227 -69.28 -56.63 10.86
N ARG A 228 -70.09 -55.68 11.33
CA ARG A 228 -69.75 -54.25 11.40
C ARG A 228 -68.57 -54.07 12.36
N LEU A 229 -67.36 -53.90 11.82
CA LEU A 229 -66.23 -53.37 12.56
C LEU A 229 -66.36 -51.84 12.73
N GLY A 230 -66.58 -51.42 13.98
CA GLY A 230 -65.92 -50.28 14.61
C GLY A 230 -65.76 -48.98 13.83
N LYS A 231 -66.87 -48.30 13.49
CA LYS A 231 -66.92 -46.97 12.86
C LYS A 231 -66.49 -45.80 13.80
N LYS A 232 -65.64 -46.05 14.80
CA LYS A 232 -65.18 -45.04 15.78
C LYS A 232 -63.68 -44.73 15.71
N SER A 233 -62.87 -45.58 15.08
CA SER A 233 -61.42 -45.36 14.93
C SER A 233 -61.11 -44.35 13.83
N ASP A 234 -61.78 -44.48 12.67
CA ASP A 234 -61.53 -43.64 11.50
C ASP A 234 -61.89 -42.16 11.74
N ASP A 235 -62.93 -41.90 12.54
CA ASP A 235 -63.34 -40.53 12.89
C ASP A 235 -62.32 -39.83 13.80
N SER A 236 -61.65 -40.59 14.68
CA SER A 236 -60.57 -40.08 15.53
C SER A 236 -59.28 -39.82 14.76
N THR A 237 -58.94 -40.70 13.80
CA THR A 237 -57.76 -40.50 12.95
C THR A 237 -57.97 -39.38 11.94
N LEU A 238 -59.18 -39.26 11.38
CA LEU A 238 -59.53 -38.14 10.50
C LEU A 238 -59.52 -36.82 11.26
N LYS A 239 -60.04 -36.77 12.50
CA LYS A 239 -59.94 -35.58 13.35
C LYS A 239 -58.51 -35.20 13.70
N LEU A 240 -57.65 -36.17 14.02
CA LEU A 240 -56.24 -35.91 14.31
C LEU A 240 -55.49 -35.38 13.07
N VAL A 241 -55.78 -35.95 11.90
CA VAL A 241 -55.22 -35.49 10.62
C VAL A 241 -55.71 -34.07 10.34
N VAL A 242 -57.01 -33.80 10.44
CA VAL A 242 -57.57 -32.45 10.26
C VAL A 242 -56.96 -31.46 11.25
N SER A 243 -56.86 -31.79 12.54
CA SER A 243 -56.23 -30.91 13.53
C SER A 243 -54.75 -30.67 13.25
N SER A 244 -54.03 -31.67 12.71
CA SER A 244 -52.63 -31.51 12.33
C SER A 244 -52.46 -30.62 11.10
N TYR A 245 -53.41 -30.66 10.16
CA TYR A 245 -53.45 -29.76 9.01
C TYR A 245 -53.83 -28.33 9.42
N GLU A 246 -54.81 -28.17 10.31
CA GLU A 246 -55.22 -26.86 10.85
C GLU A 246 -54.07 -26.22 11.64
N ALA A 247 -53.40 -26.97 12.51
CA ALA A 247 -52.23 -26.49 13.25
C ALA A 247 -51.09 -26.09 12.31
N ARG A 248 -50.82 -26.88 11.26
CA ARG A 248 -49.78 -26.57 10.29
C ARG A 248 -50.14 -25.39 9.39
N GLN A 249 -51.42 -25.21 9.08
CA GLN A 249 -51.93 -24.04 8.37
C GLN A 249 -51.81 -22.78 9.22
N GLU A 250 -52.05 -22.87 10.53
CA GLU A 250 -51.87 -21.76 11.46
C GLU A 250 -50.40 -21.39 11.65
N GLU A 251 -49.51 -22.38 11.76
CA GLU A 251 -48.05 -22.18 11.79
C GLU A 251 -47.56 -21.48 10.51
N LEU A 252 -48.00 -21.93 9.32
CA LEU A 252 -47.68 -21.28 8.05
C LEU A 252 -48.19 -19.84 7.96
N LEU A 253 -49.38 -19.56 8.51
CA LEU A 253 -49.91 -18.19 8.56
C LEU A 253 -49.12 -17.31 9.53
N GLN A 254 -48.65 -17.85 10.65
CA GLN A 254 -47.78 -17.14 11.59
C GLN A 254 -46.40 -16.88 10.99
N GLU A 255 -45.79 -17.87 10.33
CA GLU A 255 -44.53 -17.70 9.60
C GLU A 255 -44.68 -16.66 8.47
N ASN A 256 -45.76 -16.70 7.70
CA ASN A 256 -46.01 -15.73 6.63
C ASN A 256 -46.18 -14.30 7.19
N LYS A 257 -46.85 -14.15 8.33
CA LYS A 257 -46.92 -12.86 9.06
C LYS A 257 -45.53 -12.42 9.54
N GLY A 258 -44.73 -13.32 10.09
CA GLY A 258 -43.35 -13.04 10.52
C GLY A 258 -42.44 -12.63 9.36
N LEU A 259 -42.53 -13.33 8.23
CA LEU A 259 -41.81 -13.00 7.00
C LEU A 259 -42.24 -11.66 6.42
N SER A 260 -43.54 -11.35 6.44
CA SER A 260 -44.07 -10.06 6.00
C SER A 260 -43.58 -8.91 6.90
N ALA A 261 -43.51 -9.12 8.21
CA ALA A 261 -42.97 -8.15 9.16
C ALA A 261 -41.46 -7.92 8.95
N ALA A 262 -40.68 -9.00 8.85
CA ALA A 262 -39.24 -8.90 8.58
C ALA A 262 -38.93 -8.20 7.25
N LEU A 263 -39.76 -8.43 6.22
CA LEU A 263 -39.63 -7.76 4.93
C LEU A 263 -39.99 -6.27 5.01
N ALA A 264 -41.00 -5.90 5.82
CA ALA A 264 -41.34 -4.50 6.07
C ALA A 264 -40.20 -3.77 6.82
N ASP A 265 -39.58 -4.43 7.80
CA ASP A 265 -38.43 -3.89 8.54
C ASP A 265 -37.22 -3.70 7.61
N LEU A 266 -36.90 -4.69 6.77
CA LEU A 266 -35.81 -4.58 5.80
C LEU A 266 -36.06 -3.45 4.77
N GLN A 267 -37.31 -3.27 4.33
CA GLN A 267 -37.69 -2.17 3.45
C GLN A 267 -37.55 -0.81 4.13
N SER A 268 -37.86 -0.73 5.43
CA SER A 268 -37.66 0.48 6.24
C SER A 268 -36.17 0.82 6.38
N ASP A 269 -35.34 -0.18 6.66
CA ASP A 269 -33.89 -0.02 6.77
C ASP A 269 -33.28 0.42 5.43
N TYR A 270 -33.71 -0.20 4.32
CA TYR A 270 -33.27 0.18 2.98
C TYR A 270 -33.65 1.63 2.65
N LYS A 271 -34.89 2.05 2.94
CA LYS A 271 -35.31 3.45 2.75
C LYS A 271 -34.46 4.40 3.59
N THR A 272 -34.16 4.04 4.83
CA THR A 272 -33.34 4.85 5.73
C THR A 272 -31.90 4.98 5.21
N LEU A 273 -31.30 3.88 4.75
CA LEU A 273 -29.97 3.87 4.13
C LEU A 273 -29.93 4.67 2.82
N ALA A 274 -30.91 4.50 1.95
CA ALA A 274 -31.02 5.24 0.70
C ALA A 274 -31.19 6.75 0.94
N ASN A 275 -31.98 7.14 1.94
CA ASN A 275 -32.15 8.54 2.32
C ASN A 275 -30.85 9.14 2.87
N LYS A 276 -30.11 8.40 3.71
CA LYS A 276 -28.79 8.81 4.20
C LYS A 276 -27.78 8.97 3.05
N HIS A 277 -27.78 8.04 2.10
CA HIS A 277 -26.91 8.11 0.93
C HIS A 277 -27.23 9.33 0.04
N THR A 278 -28.51 9.57 -0.22
CA THR A 278 -28.97 10.72 -1.00
C THR A 278 -28.63 12.04 -0.31
N ALA A 279 -28.82 12.13 1.01
CA ALA A 279 -28.46 13.32 1.79
C ALA A 279 -26.94 13.58 1.76
N ALA A 280 -26.11 12.54 1.89
CA ALA A 280 -24.67 12.65 1.78
C ALA A 280 -24.22 13.11 0.37
N GLN A 281 -24.85 12.61 -0.68
CA GLN A 281 -24.59 13.05 -2.06
C GLN A 281 -24.99 14.51 -2.29
N GLN A 282 -26.13 14.96 -1.74
CA GLN A 282 -26.56 16.36 -1.84
C GLN A 282 -25.62 17.31 -1.10
N LEU A 283 -25.16 16.94 0.11
CA LEU A 283 -24.17 17.71 0.85
C LEU A 283 -22.83 17.80 0.10
N HIS A 284 -22.40 16.71 -0.52
CA HIS A 284 -21.18 16.71 -1.33
C HIS A 284 -21.31 17.59 -2.58
N ALA A 285 -22.44 17.50 -3.29
CA ALA A 285 -22.72 18.34 -4.45
C ALA A 285 -22.81 19.84 -4.10
N ALA A 286 -23.37 20.18 -2.94
CA ALA A 286 -23.40 21.55 -2.44
C ALA A 286 -22.00 22.08 -2.09
N ALA A 287 -21.17 21.27 -1.42
CA ALA A 287 -19.78 21.63 -1.11
C ALA A 287 -18.93 21.84 -2.37
N VAL A 288 -19.09 20.98 -3.38
CA VAL A 288 -18.39 21.12 -4.67
C VAL A 288 -18.81 22.40 -5.40
N ARG A 289 -20.11 22.73 -5.43
CA ARG A 289 -20.57 24.01 -6.03
C ARG A 289 -19.99 25.23 -5.32
N GLN A 290 -19.91 25.19 -4.00
CA GLN A 290 -19.37 26.30 -3.20
C GLN A 290 -17.88 26.54 -3.49
N VAL A 291 -17.11 25.48 -3.76
CA VAL A 291 -15.69 25.58 -4.17
C VAL A 291 -15.54 26.06 -5.62
N VAL A 292 -16.51 25.76 -6.49
CA VAL A 292 -16.50 26.19 -7.91
C VAL A 292 -16.90 27.65 -8.08
N GLU A 293 -17.76 28.22 -7.23
CA GLU A 293 -18.22 29.61 -7.38
C GLU A 293 -17.34 30.66 -6.67
N ASP A 294 -16.35 30.23 -5.88
CA ASP A 294 -15.44 31.14 -5.16
C ASP A 294 -14.27 31.59 -6.06
N GLU A 295 -14.37 32.79 -6.64
CA GLU A 295 -13.38 33.37 -7.57
C GLU A 295 -11.96 33.45 -6.97
N ASP A 296 -11.86 33.70 -5.66
CA ASP A 296 -10.58 33.75 -4.94
C ASP A 296 -9.90 32.37 -4.90
N LEU A 297 -10.66 31.28 -4.78
CA LEU A 297 -10.14 29.91 -4.83
C LEU A 297 -9.79 29.49 -6.26
N GLN A 298 -10.52 29.97 -7.27
CA GLN A 298 -10.18 29.74 -8.67
C GLN A 298 -8.86 30.43 -9.06
N HIS A 299 -8.59 31.64 -8.55
CA HIS A 299 -7.32 32.33 -8.78
C HIS A 299 -6.17 31.60 -8.09
N VAL A 300 -6.36 31.07 -6.87
CA VAL A 300 -5.36 30.23 -6.17
C VAL A 300 -5.12 28.90 -6.90
N LEU A 301 -6.14 28.27 -7.48
CA LEU A 301 -6.00 27.05 -8.30
C LEU A 301 -5.28 27.27 -9.64
N ARG A 302 -5.35 28.48 -10.21
CA ARG A 302 -4.61 28.84 -11.43
C ARG A 302 -3.22 29.41 -11.17
N SER A 303 -2.98 30.01 -10.01
CA SER A 303 -1.70 30.64 -9.62
C SER A 303 -0.79 29.75 -8.77
N SER A 304 -1.34 28.70 -8.15
CA SER A 304 -0.54 27.67 -7.49
C SER A 304 -0.12 26.64 -8.51
N ASP A 305 1.19 26.43 -8.62
CA ASP A 305 1.78 25.37 -9.45
C ASP A 305 1.10 24.05 -9.08
N ALA A 306 0.48 23.35 -10.03
CA ALA A 306 -0.34 22.17 -9.75
C ALA A 306 0.43 21.11 -8.94
N GLY A 307 1.77 21.08 -9.09
CA GLY A 307 2.68 20.27 -8.29
C GLY A 307 2.78 20.68 -6.82
N GLN A 308 2.70 21.98 -6.48
CA GLN A 308 2.71 22.46 -5.09
C GLN A 308 1.41 22.10 -4.37
N VAL A 309 0.26 22.29 -5.01
CA VAL A 309 -1.05 21.90 -4.44
C VAL A 309 -1.10 20.38 -4.25
N GLN A 310 -0.59 19.61 -5.21
CA GLN A 310 -0.50 18.15 -5.13
C GLN A 310 0.44 17.68 -4.00
N ALA A 311 1.57 18.36 -3.80
CA ALA A 311 2.51 18.07 -2.72
C ALA A 311 1.92 18.46 -1.35
N GLU A 312 1.23 19.60 -1.24
CA GLU A 312 0.57 20.02 0.00
C GLU A 312 -0.60 19.11 0.37
N LEU A 313 -1.39 18.69 -0.62
CA LEU A 313 -2.51 17.77 -0.40
C LEU A 313 -1.99 16.37 -0.01
N SER A 314 -0.94 15.90 -0.66
CA SER A 314 -0.20 14.68 -0.27
C SER A 314 0.33 14.76 1.16
N ALA A 315 0.96 15.88 1.53
CA ALA A 315 1.49 16.10 2.87
C ALA A 315 0.38 16.19 3.92
N LYS A 316 -0.74 16.86 3.63
CA LYS A 316 -1.92 16.92 4.50
C LYS A 316 -2.61 15.57 4.64
N MET A 317 -2.70 14.78 3.58
CA MET A 317 -3.21 13.40 3.65
C MET A 317 -2.29 12.50 4.46
N ALA A 318 -0.97 12.61 4.29
CA ALA A 318 0.00 11.89 5.10
C ALA A 318 -0.14 12.28 6.58
N ALA A 319 -0.22 13.58 6.90
CA ALA A 319 -0.41 14.06 8.26
C ALA A 319 -1.76 13.61 8.87
N MET A 320 -2.84 13.57 8.07
CA MET A 320 -4.13 13.08 8.51
C MET A 320 -4.09 11.56 8.76
N LYS A 321 -3.41 10.80 7.89
CA LYS A 321 -3.16 9.36 8.07
C LYS A 321 -2.36 9.08 9.34
N THR A 322 -1.31 9.86 9.62
CA THR A 322 -0.53 9.76 10.87
C THR A 322 -1.38 10.10 12.09
N LYS A 323 -2.26 11.10 12.00
CA LYS A 323 -3.21 11.42 13.08
C LYS A 323 -4.24 10.32 13.30
N ILE A 324 -4.74 9.67 12.24
CA ILE A 324 -5.67 8.53 12.32
C ILE A 324 -4.99 7.32 12.96
N GLU A 325 -3.74 7.05 12.58
CA GLU A 325 -2.92 6.00 13.18
C GLU A 325 -2.60 6.31 14.66
N GLY A 326 -2.42 7.58 15.01
CA GLY A 326 -2.14 8.04 16.38
C GLY A 326 -3.36 8.13 17.31
N VAL A 327 -4.59 8.11 16.80
CA VAL A 327 -5.82 8.11 17.62
C VAL A 327 -6.10 6.72 18.22
N TYR A 328 -5.26 5.71 17.97
CA TYR A 328 -5.51 4.32 18.33
C TYR A 328 -4.33 3.65 19.08
N ASP A 329 -4.12 4.06 20.33
CA ASP A 329 -3.48 3.23 21.37
C ASP A 329 -4.50 2.93 22.49
N GLY A 330 -5.76 2.74 22.10
CA GLY A 330 -6.86 2.42 23.02
C GLY A 330 -7.10 0.91 23.17
N PRO A 331 -7.64 0.47 24.32
CA PRO A 331 -7.84 -0.94 24.68
C PRO A 331 -8.60 -1.73 23.60
N MET A 332 -8.13 -2.95 23.30
CA MET A 332 -8.78 -3.90 22.39
C MET A 332 -10.21 -4.21 22.88
N GLN A 333 -11.13 -4.61 21.98
CA GLN A 333 -12.55 -4.95 22.30
C GLN A 333 -12.76 -5.84 23.54
N GLN A 334 -11.73 -6.59 23.95
CA GLN A 334 -11.72 -7.47 25.13
C GLN A 334 -11.64 -6.73 26.48
N GLU A 335 -11.25 -5.46 26.51
CA GLU A 335 -11.09 -4.64 27.73
C GLU A 335 -12.26 -3.66 27.97
N LEU A 336 -13.23 -3.58 27.06
CA LEU A 336 -14.39 -2.68 27.16
C LEU A 336 -15.51 -3.34 27.97
N THR A 337 -15.57 -3.01 29.26
CA THR A 337 -16.46 -3.69 30.22
C THR A 337 -17.91 -3.23 30.11
N THR A 338 -18.16 -1.97 29.73
CA THR A 338 -19.52 -1.41 29.68
C THR A 338 -20.11 -1.34 28.27
N THR A 339 -21.44 -1.36 28.17
CA THR A 339 -22.18 -1.31 26.91
C THR A 339 -21.97 0.02 26.16
N ASN A 340 -21.84 1.12 26.87
CA ASN A 340 -21.56 2.43 26.29
C ASN A 340 -20.15 2.50 25.67
N GLU A 341 -19.15 1.91 26.32
CA GLU A 341 -17.78 1.83 25.80
C GLU A 341 -17.72 1.03 24.49
N ARG A 342 -18.44 -0.10 24.40
CA ARG A 342 -18.51 -0.90 23.16
C ARG A 342 -19.20 -0.14 22.03
N ARG A 343 -20.25 0.62 22.34
CA ARG A 343 -20.96 1.46 21.34
C ARG A 343 -20.08 2.59 20.82
N LEU A 344 -19.40 3.32 21.71
CA LEU A 344 -18.45 4.38 21.33
C LEU A 344 -17.28 3.84 20.51
N PHE A 345 -16.78 2.65 20.86
CA PHE A 345 -15.75 1.97 20.09
C PHE A 345 -16.22 1.60 18.69
N GLN A 346 -17.45 1.09 18.56
CA GLN A 346 -18.05 0.77 17.26
C GLN A 346 -18.30 2.03 16.42
N GLU A 347 -18.72 3.13 17.03
CA GLU A 347 -18.85 4.44 16.36
C GLU A 347 -17.49 4.98 15.89
N LEU A 348 -16.44 4.89 16.71
CA LEU A 348 -15.06 5.25 16.32
C LEU A 348 -14.51 4.38 15.19
N GLN A 349 -14.87 3.09 15.16
CA GLN A 349 -14.43 2.19 14.11
C GLN A 349 -15.18 2.46 12.79
N ASN A 350 -16.45 2.82 12.86
CA ASN A 350 -17.23 3.25 11.71
C ASN A 350 -16.72 4.59 11.14
N THR A 351 -16.37 5.56 11.99
CA THR A 351 -15.77 6.82 11.52
C THR A 351 -14.39 6.60 10.92
N LYS A 352 -13.58 5.67 11.47
CA LYS A 352 -12.31 5.27 10.87
C LYS A 352 -12.50 4.70 9.46
N ASN A 353 -13.43 3.76 9.29
CA ASN A 353 -13.73 3.17 7.98
C ASN A 353 -14.18 4.23 6.97
N LEU A 354 -15.06 5.14 7.39
CA LEU A 354 -15.55 6.25 6.55
C LEU A 354 -14.41 7.18 6.11
N VAL A 355 -13.51 7.55 7.02
CA VAL A 355 -12.36 8.41 6.71
C VAL A 355 -11.36 7.69 5.80
N GLN A 356 -11.20 6.38 5.96
CA GLN A 356 -10.33 5.57 5.11
C GLN A 356 -10.91 5.42 3.69
N GLU A 357 -12.23 5.28 3.55
CA GLU A 357 -12.92 5.33 2.25
C GLU A 357 -12.79 6.70 1.58
N GLN A 358 -12.93 7.79 2.35
CA GLN A 358 -12.72 9.15 1.84
C GLN A 358 -11.27 9.37 1.36
N ALA A 359 -10.28 8.81 2.07
CA ALA A 359 -8.88 8.88 1.64
C ALA A 359 -8.63 8.15 0.32
N LEU A 360 -9.23 6.97 0.13
CA LEU A 360 -9.16 6.22 -1.13
C LEU A 360 -9.81 6.98 -2.29
N LEU A 361 -10.96 7.63 -2.05
CA LEU A 361 -11.63 8.45 -3.05
C LEU A 361 -10.77 9.64 -3.47
N VAL A 362 -10.15 10.36 -2.54
CA VAL A 362 -9.24 11.47 -2.84
C VAL A 362 -8.00 10.99 -3.60
N GLN A 363 -7.44 9.85 -3.21
CA GLN A 363 -6.29 9.27 -3.91
C GLN A 363 -6.65 8.88 -5.36
N SER A 364 -7.85 8.33 -5.58
CA SER A 364 -8.34 8.01 -6.92
C SER A 364 -8.58 9.27 -7.78
N ALA A 365 -9.10 10.34 -7.17
CA ALA A 365 -9.30 11.63 -7.83
C ALA A 365 -7.96 12.28 -8.21
N MET A 366 -6.94 12.17 -7.35
CA MET A 366 -5.59 12.66 -7.66
C MET A 366 -4.93 11.90 -8.82
N MET A 367 -5.10 10.57 -8.88
CA MET A 367 -4.61 9.77 -10.00
C MET A 367 -5.31 10.15 -11.31
N ALA A 368 -6.62 10.39 -11.27
CA ALA A 368 -7.38 10.85 -12.43
C ALA A 368 -6.95 12.24 -12.90
N MET A 369 -6.72 13.19 -11.97
CA MET A 369 -6.19 14.51 -12.31
C MET A 369 -4.78 14.42 -12.90
N THR A 370 -3.90 13.61 -12.33
CA THR A 370 -2.51 13.43 -12.83
C THR A 370 -2.51 12.83 -14.25
N GLN A 371 -3.41 11.88 -14.53
CA GLN A 371 -3.60 11.36 -15.89
C GLN A 371 -4.08 12.46 -16.85
N GLN A 372 -5.04 13.30 -16.45
CA GLN A 372 -5.49 14.42 -17.28
C GLN A 372 -4.40 15.46 -17.54
N THR A 373 -3.57 15.79 -16.54
CA THR A 373 -2.43 16.71 -16.70
C THR A 373 -1.35 16.12 -17.62
N SER A 374 -1.08 14.82 -17.54
CA SER A 374 -0.11 14.14 -18.42
C SER A 374 -0.58 14.07 -19.89
N LEU A 375 -1.89 13.98 -20.11
CA LEU A 375 -2.49 14.04 -21.44
C LEU A 375 -2.45 15.47 -22.00
N ALA A 376 -2.66 16.49 -21.16
CA ALA A 376 -2.53 17.89 -21.54
C ALA A 376 -1.09 18.26 -21.92
N SER A 377 -0.09 17.83 -21.14
CA SER A 377 1.33 18.09 -21.44
C SER A 377 1.82 17.39 -22.71
N ASN A 378 1.32 16.18 -23.00
CA ASN A 378 1.61 15.50 -24.27
C ASN A 378 0.94 16.19 -25.47
N SER A 379 -0.22 16.83 -25.27
CA SER A 379 -0.89 17.60 -26.32
C SER A 379 -0.25 18.97 -26.60
N GLU A 380 0.42 19.57 -25.61
CA GLU A 380 1.17 20.83 -25.78
C GLU A 380 2.55 20.62 -26.41
N ALA A 381 3.21 19.47 -26.17
CA ALA A 381 4.52 19.14 -26.75
C ALA A 381 4.48 18.78 -28.25
N GLN A 382 3.29 18.57 -28.83
CA GLN A 382 3.10 18.24 -30.25
C GLN A 382 2.49 19.37 -31.10
N ARG A 383 2.33 20.59 -30.56
CA ARG A 383 1.91 21.74 -31.38
C ARG A 383 3.10 22.34 -32.13
N PRO A 384 3.17 22.28 -33.47
CA PRO A 384 4.09 23.11 -34.23
C PRO A 384 3.63 24.58 -34.13
N GLY A 385 4.60 25.49 -34.13
CA GLY A 385 4.41 26.91 -33.91
C GLY A 385 3.26 27.51 -34.72
N ARG A 386 2.38 28.22 -34.00
CA ARG A 386 1.24 28.97 -34.52
C ARG A 386 1.73 30.09 -35.44
N VAL A 387 1.66 29.87 -36.76
CA VAL A 387 1.60 30.97 -37.74
C VAL A 387 0.14 31.42 -37.82
N THR A 388 -0.07 32.71 -37.61
CA THR A 388 -1.31 33.42 -37.83
C THR A 388 -1.74 33.32 -39.29
N GLY A 389 -2.94 32.82 -39.57
CA GLY A 389 -3.51 32.89 -40.91
C GLY A 389 -4.66 31.93 -41.10
N GLU A 390 -5.79 32.47 -41.55
CA GLU A 390 -7.01 31.76 -41.92
C GLU A 390 -6.75 30.63 -42.92
N GLN A 391 -7.20 29.41 -42.62
CA GLN A 391 -7.89 28.45 -43.50
C GLN A 391 -7.88 27.06 -42.85
N ALA A 392 -9.08 26.54 -42.58
CA ALA A 392 -9.28 25.18 -42.10
C ALA A 392 -8.92 24.19 -43.22
N ASP A 393 -7.77 23.53 -43.12
CA ASP A 393 -7.28 22.57 -44.11
C ASP A 393 -7.41 21.12 -43.58
N GLY A 394 -8.01 20.24 -44.39
CA GLY A 394 -8.37 18.86 -44.04
C GLY A 394 -7.20 17.89 -43.88
N SER A 395 -5.98 18.41 -43.77
CA SER A 395 -4.74 17.66 -43.54
C SER A 395 -4.57 17.23 -42.07
N ASP A 396 -5.08 18.02 -41.13
CA ASP A 396 -4.98 17.76 -39.68
C ASP A 396 -5.83 16.54 -39.26
N VAL A 397 -7.01 16.40 -39.87
CA VAL A 397 -7.92 15.27 -39.61
C VAL A 397 -7.36 13.94 -40.14
N ARG A 398 -6.58 13.96 -41.24
CA ARG A 398 -5.91 12.75 -41.75
C ARG A 398 -4.76 12.33 -40.85
N ALA A 399 -3.97 13.28 -40.34
CA ALA A 399 -2.89 12.99 -39.40
C ALA A 399 -3.42 12.42 -38.08
N GLU A 400 -4.54 12.95 -37.57
CA GLU A 400 -5.23 12.38 -36.40
C GLU A 400 -5.78 10.96 -36.67
N TYR A 401 -6.34 10.72 -37.87
CA TYR A 401 -6.83 9.39 -38.25
C TYR A 401 -5.70 8.37 -38.40
N GLU A 402 -4.57 8.76 -38.98
CA GLU A 402 -3.38 7.91 -39.13
C GLU A 402 -2.75 7.57 -37.76
N THR A 403 -2.72 8.55 -36.85
CA THR A 403 -2.22 8.34 -35.48
C THR A 403 -3.15 7.39 -34.70
N ARG A 404 -4.47 7.54 -34.85
CA ARG A 404 -5.46 6.61 -34.28
C ARG A 404 -5.36 5.21 -34.87
N LEU A 405 -5.14 5.09 -36.19
CA LEU A 405 -4.92 3.79 -36.84
C LEU A 405 -3.66 3.11 -36.31
N ALA A 406 -2.57 3.86 -36.10
CA ALA A 406 -1.31 3.34 -35.56
C ALA A 406 -1.45 2.84 -34.11
N VAL A 407 -2.25 3.53 -33.28
CA VAL A 407 -2.55 3.07 -31.91
C VAL A 407 -3.38 1.78 -31.93
N VAL A 408 -4.39 1.70 -32.80
CA VAL A 408 -5.21 0.48 -32.95
C VAL A 408 -4.37 -0.68 -33.51
N ALA A 409 -3.44 -0.43 -34.42
CA ALA A 409 -2.52 -1.45 -34.94
C ALA A 409 -1.59 -1.99 -33.85
N LYS A 410 -1.02 -1.11 -33.00
CA LYS A 410 -0.20 -1.54 -31.86
C LYS A 410 -1.00 -2.32 -30.82
N GLN A 411 -2.26 -1.96 -30.58
CA GLN A 411 -3.15 -2.72 -29.71
C GLN A 411 -3.45 -4.11 -30.28
N ALA A 412 -3.69 -4.22 -31.59
CA ALA A 412 -3.90 -5.50 -32.25
C ALA A 412 -2.65 -6.41 -32.19
N GLU A 413 -1.44 -5.84 -32.35
CA GLU A 413 -0.18 -6.58 -32.19
C GLU A 413 0.02 -7.08 -30.75
N GLN A 414 -0.30 -6.26 -29.75
CA GLN A 414 -0.25 -6.66 -28.34
C GLN A 414 -1.27 -7.77 -28.03
N GLU A 415 -2.48 -7.69 -28.58
CA GLU A 415 -3.50 -8.74 -28.45
C GLU A 415 -3.08 -10.05 -29.11
N GLN A 416 -2.43 -9.99 -30.28
CA GLN A 416 -1.87 -11.17 -30.94
C GLN A 416 -0.72 -11.79 -30.13
N ALA A 417 0.16 -10.98 -29.54
CA ALA A 417 1.22 -11.47 -28.67
C ALA A 417 0.66 -12.14 -27.40
N LEU A 418 -0.37 -11.55 -26.78
CA LEU A 418 -1.09 -12.15 -25.66
C LEU A 418 -1.79 -13.47 -26.05
N ALA A 419 -2.39 -13.54 -27.23
CA ALA A 419 -3.03 -14.74 -27.74
C ALA A 419 -2.00 -15.86 -28.01
N GLN A 420 -0.82 -15.52 -28.55
CA GLN A 420 0.28 -16.47 -28.74
C GLN A 420 0.84 -16.98 -27.40
N ALA A 421 1.01 -16.09 -26.41
CA ALA A 421 1.44 -16.48 -25.07
C ALA A 421 0.42 -17.42 -24.39
N ARG A 422 -0.89 -17.18 -24.57
CA ARG A 422 -1.95 -18.08 -24.08
C ARG A 422 -1.88 -19.47 -24.74
N LEU A 423 -1.70 -19.52 -26.07
CA LEU A 423 -1.53 -20.79 -26.79
C LEU A 423 -0.27 -21.56 -26.37
N GLN A 424 0.84 -20.86 -26.10
CA GLN A 424 2.05 -21.47 -25.57
C GLN A 424 1.82 -22.05 -24.18
N PHE A 425 1.19 -21.29 -23.29
CA PHE A 425 0.83 -21.74 -21.96
C PHE A 425 -0.12 -22.96 -21.98
N GLU A 426 -1.10 -22.98 -22.87
CA GLU A 426 -1.98 -24.14 -23.06
C GLU A 426 -1.22 -25.37 -23.55
N ARG A 427 -0.30 -25.21 -24.51
CA ARG A 427 0.57 -26.30 -24.99
C ARG A 427 1.47 -26.84 -23.88
N GLU A 428 2.05 -25.97 -23.05
CA GLU A 428 2.87 -26.37 -21.90
C GLU A 428 2.02 -27.08 -20.84
N GLN A 429 0.79 -26.61 -20.60
CA GLN A 429 -0.14 -27.27 -19.68
C GLN A 429 -0.55 -28.66 -20.19
N GLU A 430 -0.77 -28.82 -21.50
CA GLU A 430 -1.05 -30.12 -22.11
C GLU A 430 0.18 -31.04 -22.09
N ALA A 431 1.38 -30.51 -22.34
CA ALA A 431 2.63 -31.26 -22.22
C ALA A 431 2.86 -31.75 -20.77
N ALA A 432 2.62 -30.89 -19.77
CA ALA A 432 2.70 -31.25 -18.36
C ALA A 432 1.65 -32.31 -17.96
N LYS A 433 0.41 -32.19 -18.46
CA LYS A 433 -0.63 -33.22 -18.29
C LYS A 433 -0.24 -34.54 -18.97
N GLY A 434 0.41 -34.48 -20.13
CA GLY A 434 0.94 -35.64 -20.85
C GLY A 434 2.04 -36.35 -20.07
N ALA A 435 3.00 -35.59 -19.52
CA ALA A 435 4.08 -36.10 -18.67
C ALA A 435 3.56 -36.73 -17.36
N LEU A 436 2.54 -36.13 -16.74
CA LEU A 436 1.87 -36.70 -15.56
C LEU A 436 1.12 -38.00 -15.88
N ARG A 437 0.61 -38.17 -17.10
CA ARG A 437 -0.03 -39.42 -17.55
C ARG A 437 0.97 -40.53 -17.86
N SER A 438 2.17 -40.21 -18.34
CA SER A 438 3.21 -41.20 -18.62
C SER A 438 3.97 -41.66 -17.38
N PHE A 439 3.92 -40.91 -16.27
CA PHE A 439 4.62 -41.24 -15.01
C PHE A 439 3.90 -42.28 -14.12
N ALA A 440 2.78 -42.88 -14.56
CA ALA A 440 2.02 -43.81 -13.71
C ALA A 440 1.69 -45.17 -14.37
N PRO A 441 2.65 -46.10 -14.49
CA PRO A 441 2.33 -47.51 -14.44
C PRO A 441 2.29 -47.95 -12.96
N GLY A 442 1.09 -47.94 -12.38
CA GLY A 442 0.72 -48.94 -11.39
C GLY A 442 0.94 -48.64 -9.91
N PHE A 443 0.35 -47.58 -9.34
CA PHE A 443 -0.13 -47.63 -7.94
C PHE A 443 -1.26 -46.59 -7.74
N GLY A 444 -2.41 -47.03 -7.23
CA GLY A 444 -3.68 -46.27 -7.15
C GLY A 444 -3.66 -44.98 -6.33
N ALA A 445 -2.56 -44.63 -5.68
CA ALA A 445 -2.37 -43.35 -4.98
C ALA A 445 -2.01 -42.19 -5.93
N GLY A 446 -1.39 -42.46 -7.09
CA GLY A 446 -0.95 -41.43 -8.04
C GLY A 446 -2.10 -40.67 -8.71
N LYS A 447 -3.27 -41.32 -8.89
CA LYS A 447 -4.43 -40.73 -9.56
C LYS A 447 -5.09 -39.62 -8.72
N LEU A 448 -5.09 -39.78 -7.38
CA LEU A 448 -5.65 -38.79 -6.45
C LEU A 448 -4.73 -37.57 -6.31
N LEU A 449 -3.41 -37.78 -6.32
CA LEU A 449 -2.44 -36.69 -6.27
C LEU A 449 -2.45 -35.88 -7.57
N ALA A 450 -2.54 -36.56 -8.72
CA ALA A 450 -2.66 -35.92 -10.03
C ALA A 450 -3.97 -35.10 -10.16
N ASP A 451 -5.11 -35.62 -9.70
CA ASP A 451 -6.39 -34.89 -9.70
C ASP A 451 -6.38 -33.70 -8.72
N ALA A 452 -5.71 -33.82 -7.57
CA ALA A 452 -5.57 -32.74 -6.60
C ALA A 452 -4.68 -31.61 -7.13
N MET A 453 -3.58 -31.94 -7.82
CA MET A 453 -2.69 -30.94 -8.44
C MET A 453 -3.35 -30.28 -9.66
N ALA A 454 -4.08 -31.01 -10.49
CA ALA A 454 -4.83 -30.45 -11.62
C ALA A 454 -5.91 -29.44 -11.17
N ARG A 455 -6.59 -29.71 -10.04
CA ARG A 455 -7.56 -28.77 -9.45
C ARG A 455 -6.91 -27.51 -8.87
N ARG A 456 -5.69 -27.62 -8.32
CA ARG A 456 -4.92 -26.45 -7.83
C ARG A 456 -4.45 -25.56 -8.98
N ILE A 457 -3.97 -26.14 -10.07
CA ILE A 457 -3.55 -25.40 -11.27
C ILE A 457 -4.75 -24.70 -11.93
N SER A 458 -5.91 -25.38 -12.02
CA SER A 458 -7.14 -24.76 -12.53
C SER A 458 -7.65 -23.60 -11.66
N LYS A 459 -7.33 -23.59 -10.36
CA LYS A 459 -7.73 -22.52 -9.43
C LYS A 459 -6.77 -21.31 -9.50
N ALA A 460 -5.47 -21.55 -9.76
CA ALA A 460 -4.50 -20.48 -9.99
C ALA A 460 -4.77 -19.70 -11.31
N GLY A 461 -5.28 -20.38 -12.34
CA GLY A 461 -5.66 -19.74 -13.61
C GLY A 461 -6.85 -18.76 -13.54
N VAL A 462 -7.70 -18.85 -12.50
CA VAL A 462 -8.84 -17.95 -12.31
C VAL A 462 -8.44 -16.66 -11.57
N CYS A 463 -7.27 -16.66 -10.90
CA CYS A 463 -6.83 -15.54 -10.07
C CYS A 463 -5.92 -14.53 -10.78
N ASN A 464 -5.53 -14.78 -12.04
CA ASN A 464 -4.56 -13.95 -12.76
C ASN A 464 -5.18 -12.95 -13.75
N SER A 465 -6.45 -12.57 -13.55
CA SER A 465 -7.15 -11.58 -14.40
C SER A 465 -6.89 -10.13 -14.01
N HIS A 466 -6.08 -9.85 -12.98
CA HIS A 466 -5.72 -8.51 -12.57
C HIS A 466 -4.20 -8.38 -12.65
N GLY A 467 -3.75 -7.53 -13.59
CA GLY A 467 -2.35 -7.35 -13.93
C GLY A 467 -1.48 -7.12 -12.69
N SER A 468 -0.49 -7.97 -12.51
CA SER A 468 0.60 -7.82 -11.56
C SER A 468 1.81 -8.59 -12.08
N ASP A 469 2.98 -8.05 -11.77
CA ASP A 469 4.28 -8.23 -12.42
C ASP A 469 4.76 -9.69 -12.63
N PRO A 470 5.54 -9.94 -13.72
CA PRO A 470 6.07 -11.27 -14.06
C PRO A 470 7.15 -11.79 -13.11
N ASP A 471 7.67 -10.99 -12.17
CA ASP A 471 8.78 -11.39 -11.28
C ASP A 471 8.36 -12.31 -10.11
N ILE A 472 7.06 -12.44 -9.82
CA ILE A 472 6.59 -13.29 -8.71
C ILE A 472 6.52 -14.78 -9.12
N SER A 473 6.43 -15.07 -10.43
CA SER A 473 6.36 -16.45 -10.94
C SER A 473 7.67 -17.22 -10.77
N ASP A 474 8.83 -16.55 -10.83
CA ASP A 474 10.13 -17.23 -10.73
C ASP A 474 10.48 -17.63 -9.28
N GLN A 475 9.88 -16.96 -8.29
CA GLN A 475 10.09 -17.24 -6.87
C GLN A 475 9.17 -18.39 -6.37
N ALA A 476 7.98 -18.54 -6.95
CA ALA A 476 7.05 -19.63 -6.66
C ALA A 476 7.51 -20.98 -7.25
N LEU A 477 8.23 -20.97 -8.39
CA LEU A 477 8.77 -22.19 -8.99
C LEU A 477 10.02 -22.70 -8.25
N ARG A 478 10.83 -21.82 -7.65
CA ARG A 478 12.02 -22.22 -6.87
C ARG A 478 11.68 -22.83 -5.50
N THR A 479 10.52 -22.52 -4.95
CA THR A 479 10.06 -23.06 -3.65
C THR A 479 9.38 -24.43 -3.77
N LEU A 480 9.16 -24.92 -4.99
CA LEU A 480 8.62 -26.26 -5.27
C LEU A 480 9.68 -27.29 -5.66
N ALA A 481 10.96 -26.88 -5.75
CA ALA A 481 12.11 -27.73 -6.10
C ALA A 481 12.96 -28.17 -4.88
N VAL A 482 12.47 -27.93 -3.67
CA VAL A 482 12.97 -28.50 -2.39
C VAL A 482 11.83 -29.27 -1.76
#